data_AF-A0A0S2ILZ0-F1
#
_entry.id   AF-A0A0S2ILZ0-F1
#
_cell.length_a   1.000
_cell.length_b   1.000
_cell.length_c   1.000
_cell.angle_alpha   90.00
_cell.angle_beta   90.00
_cell.angle_gamma   90.00
#
_symmetry.space_group_name_H-M   'P 1'
#
loop_
_entity.id
_entity.type
_entity.pdbx_description
1 polymer ?
#
loop_
_entity_poly.entity_id
_entity_poly.type
_entity_poly.pdbx_seq_one_letter_code
_entity_poly.pdbx_strand_id
1 'polypeptide(L)' 'MILFAKMTYELEPSGPDSVKLTVTHDDFDGKTTTFFGVSQGWPRHLSNLKTYLETGKGMNLPSMH' A
#
# COMPACT_ATOMS: atom_id res chain seq x y z
N MET A 1 -22.69 -1.42 12.03
CA MET A 1 -22.39 -1.35 10.59
C MET A 1 -21.27 -0.34 10.43
N ILE A 2 -20.03 -0.80 10.22
CA ILE A 2 -18.88 0.07 9.97
C ILE A 2 -18.82 0.25 8.45
N LEU A 3 -18.91 1.49 7.96
CA LEU A 3 -18.98 1.83 6.54
C LEU A 3 -17.60 2.09 5.91
N PHE A 4 -16.53 1.53 6.48
CA PHE A 4 -15.17 1.80 6.07
C PHE A 4 -14.41 0.49 5.88
N ALA A 5 -13.82 0.31 4.70
CA ALA A 5 -12.97 -0.83 4.40
C ALA A 5 -11.77 -0.88 5.37
N LYS A 6 -11.35 -2.08 5.74
CA LYS A 6 -10.32 -2.32 6.75
C LYS A 6 -8.93 -2.37 6.10
N MET A 7 -7.96 -1.83 6.81
CA MET A 7 -6.55 -1.80 6.41
C MET A 7 -5.69 -2.53 7.45
N THR A 8 -5.00 -3.57 7.01
CA THR A 8 -4.09 -4.37 7.84
C THR A 8 -2.67 -4.28 7.28
N TYR A 9 -1.70 -4.01 8.16
CA TYR A 9 -0.27 -3.97 7.85
C TYR A 9 0.44 -5.03 8.67
N GLU A 10 1.08 -6.00 8.01
CA GLU A 10 1.83 -7.06 8.66
C GLU A 10 3.30 -6.91 8.28
N LEU A 11 4.17 -6.92 9.29
CA LEU A 11 5.61 -6.78 9.14
C LEU A 11 6.27 -8.06 9.63
N GLU A 12 7.02 -8.70 8.74
CA GLU A 12 7.74 -9.94 9.03
C GLU A 12 9.22 -9.75 8.69
N PRO A 13 10.17 -10.23 9.52
CA PRO A 13 11.58 -10.27 9.15
C PRO A 13 11.77 -11.05 7.84
N SER A 14 12.58 -10.51 6.92
CA SER A 14 12.88 -11.13 5.63
C SER A 14 14.39 -11.15 5.40
N GLY A 15 15.10 -11.88 6.25
CA GLY A 15 16.57 -11.87 6.30
C GLY A 15 17.12 -10.81 7.28
N PRO A 16 18.44 -10.61 7.31
CA PRO A 16 19.10 -9.82 8.36
C PRO A 16 18.78 -8.32 8.29
N ASP A 17 18.62 -7.76 7.08
CA ASP A 17 18.50 -6.32 6.88
C ASP A 17 17.24 -5.92 6.08
N SER A 18 16.22 -6.79 6.05
CA SER A 18 14.99 -6.49 5.31
C SER A 18 13.74 -6.97 6.02
N VAL A 19 12.63 -6.28 5.76
CA VAL A 19 11.30 -6.58 6.30
C VAL A 19 10.35 -6.77 5.13
N LYS A 20 9.58 -7.85 5.17
CA LYS A 20 8.44 -8.04 4.29
C LYS A 20 7.25 -7.29 4.89
N LEU A 21 6.72 -6.35 4.12
CA LEU A 21 5.48 -5.66 4.43
C LEU A 21 4.35 -6.26 3.59
N THR A 22 3.35 -6.82 4.26
CA THR A 22 2.09 -7.23 3.62
C THR A 22 1.02 -6.18 3.95
N VAL A 23 0.36 -5.66 2.91
CA VAL A 23 -0.75 -4.72 3.07
C VAL A 23 -2.01 -5.40 2.57
N THR A 24 -2.98 -5.57 3.47
CA THR A 24 -4.29 -6.13 3.16
C THR A 24 -5.33 -5.03 3.31
N HIS A 25 -6.00 -4.69 2.21
CA HIS A 25 -7.17 -3.84 2.21
C HIS A 25 -8.37 -4.75 1.95
N ASP A 26 -9.25 -4.91 2.92
CA ASP A 26 -10.37 -5.86 2.89
C ASP A 26 -11.64 -5.27 3.54
N ASP A 27 -12.65 -6.11 3.79
CA ASP A 27 -13.95 -5.71 4.35
C ASP A 27 -14.68 -4.64 3.50
N PHE A 28 -14.62 -4.79 2.18
CA PHE A 28 -15.39 -3.96 1.27
C PHE A 28 -16.84 -4.44 1.20
N ASP A 29 -17.78 -3.48 1.11
CA ASP A 29 -19.22 -3.70 0.81
C ASP A 29 -19.48 -4.22 -0.64
N GLY A 30 -18.51 -4.89 -1.26
CA GLY A 30 -18.56 -5.45 -2.60
C GLY A 30 -17.59 -4.79 -3.60
N LYS A 31 -17.78 -5.08 -4.89
CA LYS A 31 -16.97 -4.54 -6.01
C LYS A 31 -17.34 -3.09 -6.32
N THR A 32 -17.13 -2.22 -5.35
CA THR A 32 -17.38 -0.78 -5.45
C THR A 32 -16.28 -0.07 -6.24
N THR A 33 -16.50 1.20 -6.62
CA THR A 33 -15.45 2.04 -7.23
C THR A 33 -14.19 2.08 -6.36
N THR A 34 -14.34 2.11 -5.03
CA THR A 34 -13.24 2.08 -4.08
C THR A 34 -12.42 0.79 -4.20
N PHE A 35 -13.08 -0.38 -4.27
CA PHE A 35 -12.42 -1.68 -4.44
C PHE A 35 -11.51 -1.73 -5.68
N PHE A 36 -11.98 -1.20 -6.81
CA PHE A 36 -11.18 -1.14 -8.04
C PHE A 36 -10.06 -0.10 -7.96
N GLY A 37 -10.32 1.07 -7.39
CA GLY A 37 -9.33 2.14 -7.26
C GLY A 37 -8.14 1.76 -6.38
N VAL A 38 -8.39 1.11 -5.24
CA VAL A 38 -7.32 0.74 -4.29
C VAL A 38 -6.39 -0.31 -4.88
N SER A 39 -6.93 -1.25 -5.67
CA SER A 39 -6.15 -2.33 -6.30
C SER A 39 -5.09 -1.79 -7.27
N GLN A 40 -5.36 -0.65 -7.92
CA GLN A 40 -4.42 0.00 -8.84
C GLN A 40 -3.46 0.95 -8.12
N GLY A 41 -3.85 1.52 -6.97
CA GLY A 41 -3.05 2.52 -6.25
C GLY A 41 -1.89 1.92 -5.45
N TRP A 42 -2.07 0.74 -4.84
CA TRP A 42 -1.10 0.16 -3.90
C TRP A 42 0.31 -0.03 -4.46
N PRO A 43 0.52 -0.57 -5.68
CA PRO A 43 1.86 -0.74 -6.23
C PRO A 43 2.68 0.56 -6.26
N ARG A 44 2.04 1.70 -6.58
CA ARG A 44 2.69 3.01 -6.62
C ARG A 44 3.12 3.48 -5.22
N HIS A 45 2.23 3.36 -4.23
CA HIS A 45 2.52 3.78 -2.86
C HIS A 45 3.63 2.93 -2.22
N LEU A 46 3.58 1.61 -2.39
CA LEU A 46 4.59 0.69 -1.86
C LEU A 46 5.95 0.91 -2.51
N SER A 47 5.99 1.15 -3.82
CA SER A 47 7.23 1.49 -4.52
C SER A 47 7.84 2.79 -4.00
N ASN A 48 7.01 3.81 -3.75
CA ASN A 48 7.48 5.11 -3.27
C ASN A 48 8.04 5.01 -1.84
N LEU A 49 7.36 4.24 -0.98
CA LEU A 49 7.82 3.95 0.37
C LEU A 49 9.17 3.22 0.34
N LYS A 50 9.32 2.20 -0.52
CA LYS A 50 10.59 1.50 -0.71
C LYS A 50 11.71 2.46 -1.10
N THR A 51 11.50 3.29 -2.13
CA THR A 51 12.52 4.25 -2.59
C THR A 51 12.92 5.23 -1.48
N TYR A 52 11.94 5.72 -0.71
CA TYR A 52 12.22 6.60 0.43
C TYR A 52 13.07 5.91 1.50
N LEU A 53 12.74 4.66 1.85
CA LEU A 53 13.51 3.89 2.84
C LEU A 53 14.93 3.57 2.35
N GLU A 54 15.13 3.34 1.06
CA GLU A 54 16.43 3.00 0.48
C GLU A 54 17.36 4.20 0.26
N THR A 55 16.80 5.37 -0.04
CA THR A 55 17.57 6.52 -0.53
C THR A 55 17.42 7.78 0.31
N GLY A 56 16.48 7.81 1.26
CA GLY A 56 16.08 8.99 2.01
C GLY A 56 15.23 9.99 1.21
N LYS A 57 14.85 9.67 -0.04
CA LYS A 57 14.06 10.53 -0.93
C LYS A 57 12.95 9.73 -1.60
N GLY A 58 11.75 10.31 -1.71
CA GLY A 58 10.65 9.71 -2.45
C GLY A 58 10.91 9.70 -3.96
N MET A 59 10.18 8.86 -4.69
CA MET A 59 10.14 8.88 -6.15
C MET A 59 9.61 10.22 -6.66
N ASN A 60 10.16 10.70 -7.78
CA ASN A 60 9.59 11.83 -8.51
C ASN A 60 8.36 11.36 -9.28
N LEU A 61 7.21 11.47 -8.63
CA LEU A 61 5.93 11.00 -9.12
C LEU A 61 5.22 12.13 -9.90
N PRO A 62 4.74 11.89 -11.13
CA PRO A 62 3.93 12.87 -11.83
C PRO A 62 2.64 13.17 -11.06
N SER A 63 2.13 14.39 -11.17
CA SER A 63 0.83 14.78 -10.64
C SER A 63 -0.25 13.86 -11.24
N MET A 64 -1.04 13.21 -10.37
CA MET A 64 -2.21 12.47 -10.84
C MET A 64 -3.26 13.49 -11.28
N HIS A 65 -3.67 13.43 -12.54
CA HIS A 65 -4.82 14.16 -13.06
C HIS A 65 -6.12 13.46 -12.66
#